data_AF-A0A966DH51-F1
#
_entry.id   AF-A0A966DH51-F1
#
_cell.length_a   1.000
_cell.length_b   1.000
_cell.length_c   1.000
_cell.angle_alpha   90.00
_cell.angle_beta   90.00
_cell.angle_gamma   90.00
#
_symmetry.space_group_name_H-M   'P 1'
#
loop_
_entity.id
_entity.type
_entity.pdbx_description
1 polymer ?
#
loop_
_entity_poly.entity_id
_entity_poly.type
_entity_poly.pdbx_seq_one_letter_code
_entity_poly.pdbx_strand_id
1 'polypeptide(L)'
;MATTVDTDNIASVLLEKLNEGSMLSFVTSVADTLNSQSGSDLTGVQDQINLIKTKMTEVEAEAKVLSADELAQVEQALKDVLTNLKSNGFLGLLCVDIGGQKYSMTDLVARMATADRVQSVEHLWDANYNNITTTKMVLEDGSIISFTPTVEETDVAKNYTFNADWKGLPASFIVNFAKVPRIANINGAQVTNTEFVLTKKTNILFSLTTGLSNCVETSIDATVPDLNGDTKIGTQPVVAPVFSIASASGSVDVGSSVAVAFLNAQGSVTAISSDNAVASVVVGLDSVSITGVSAGDATISISDGVTTQTYAVNVKAVAVVTPMTANKSALSIDVGSSDTVTMSNADGAISAISSNPALISVSVAGNVVTVNALGATDPDTVTVSISDGDETVVVTAYSAVSGGGGL
;
A
#
# COMPACT_ATOMS: atom_id res chain seq x y z
N MET A 1 -29.18 -10.66 28.20
CA MET A 1 -29.52 -9.29 27.77
C MET A 1 -29.74 -9.36 26.28
N ALA A 2 -30.90 -8.95 25.77
CA ALA A 2 -31.13 -8.92 24.33
C ALA A 2 -30.20 -7.85 23.73
N THR A 3 -29.22 -8.28 22.95
CA THR A 3 -28.37 -7.42 22.13
C THR A 3 -29.29 -6.69 21.15
N THR A 4 -29.51 -5.40 21.37
CA THR A 4 -30.24 -4.55 20.42
C THR A 4 -29.42 -4.47 19.14
N VAL A 5 -29.91 -5.14 18.10
CA VAL A 5 -29.34 -5.17 16.75
C VAL A 5 -29.47 -3.78 16.15
N ASP A 6 -28.37 -3.04 16.05
CA ASP A 6 -28.31 -1.78 15.31
C ASP A 6 -28.19 -2.10 13.80
N THR A 7 -29.33 -2.09 13.12
CA THR A 7 -29.44 -2.44 11.69
C THR A 7 -28.72 -1.44 10.79
N ASP A 8 -28.58 -0.19 11.23
CA ASP A 8 -27.90 0.86 10.46
C ASP A 8 -26.39 0.61 10.46
N ASN A 9 -25.82 0.36 11.64
CA ASN A 9 -24.41 0.02 11.78
C ASN A 9 -24.07 -1.30 11.06
N ILE A 10 -24.94 -2.32 11.17
CA ILE A 10 -24.71 -3.62 10.53
C ILE A 10 -24.66 -3.51 9.01
N ALA A 11 -25.60 -2.79 8.39
CA ALA A 11 -25.61 -2.67 6.94
C ALA A 11 -24.34 -1.97 6.45
N SER A 12 -23.97 -0.85 7.06
CA SER A 12 -22.77 -0.09 6.69
C SER A 12 -21.50 -0.93 6.87
N VAL A 13 -21.39 -1.73 7.94
CA VAL A 13 -20.21 -2.60 8.11
C VAL A 13 -20.23 -3.78 7.13
N LEU A 14 -21.39 -4.37 6.82
CA LEU A 14 -21.47 -5.41 5.79
C LEU A 14 -21.03 -4.89 4.42
N LEU A 15 -21.37 -3.65 4.05
CA LEU A 15 -20.89 -3.03 2.80
C LEU A 15 -19.39 -2.73 2.82
N GLU A 16 -18.85 -2.36 3.97
CA GLU A 16 -17.41 -2.07 4.11
C GLU A 16 -16.57 -3.35 4.05
N LYS A 17 -17.10 -4.47 4.56
CA LYS A 17 -16.33 -5.72 4.75
C LYS A 17 -16.65 -6.81 3.73
N LEU A 18 -17.86 -6.84 3.19
CA LEU A 18 -18.27 -7.84 2.20
C LEU A 18 -18.22 -7.26 0.79
N ASN A 19 -17.74 -8.07 -0.13
CA ASN A 19 -17.89 -7.75 -1.53
C ASN A 19 -19.32 -8.00 -2.02
N GLU A 20 -19.62 -7.50 -3.21
CA GLU A 20 -20.92 -7.63 -3.88
C GLU A 20 -21.42 -9.08 -3.97
N GLY A 21 -20.55 -10.02 -4.34
CA GLY A 21 -20.92 -11.42 -4.42
C GLY A 21 -21.32 -12.00 -3.05
N SER A 22 -20.63 -11.62 -1.97
CA SER A 22 -20.93 -12.04 -0.60
C SER A 22 -22.27 -11.48 -0.13
N MET A 23 -22.54 -10.20 -0.44
CA MET A 23 -23.83 -9.58 -0.17
C MET A 23 -24.96 -10.26 -0.96
N LEU A 24 -24.74 -10.54 -2.24
CA LEU A 24 -25.69 -11.22 -3.10
C LEU A 24 -25.97 -12.65 -2.59
N SER A 25 -24.93 -13.37 -2.16
CA SER A 25 -25.04 -14.70 -1.57
C SER A 25 -25.85 -14.67 -0.27
N PHE A 26 -25.58 -13.71 0.61
CA PHE A 26 -26.34 -13.50 1.84
C PHE A 26 -27.83 -13.24 1.54
N VAL A 27 -28.12 -12.23 0.73
CA VAL A 27 -29.51 -11.83 0.40
C VAL A 27 -30.26 -12.95 -0.31
N THR A 28 -29.61 -13.69 -1.22
CA THR A 28 -30.21 -14.82 -1.92
C THR A 28 -30.50 -15.99 -0.98
N SER A 29 -29.57 -16.33 -0.09
CA SER A 29 -29.77 -17.40 0.88
C SER A 29 -30.95 -17.09 1.82
N VAL A 30 -31.04 -15.84 2.27
CA VAL A 30 -32.17 -15.36 3.09
C VAL A 30 -33.47 -15.46 2.31
N ALA A 31 -33.49 -15.02 1.06
CA ALA A 31 -34.66 -15.12 0.18
C ALA A 31 -35.14 -16.58 0.02
N ASP A 32 -34.22 -17.50 -0.27
CA ASP A 32 -34.54 -18.91 -0.50
C ASP A 32 -35.10 -19.56 0.78
N THR A 33 -34.52 -19.22 1.93
CA THR A 33 -34.99 -19.71 3.23
C THR A 33 -36.38 -19.18 3.56
N LEU A 34 -36.64 -17.90 3.29
CA LEU A 34 -37.97 -17.29 3.44
C LEU A 34 -39.01 -17.91 2.51
N ASN A 35 -38.66 -18.16 1.25
CA ASN A 35 -39.56 -18.78 0.27
C ASN A 35 -39.92 -20.23 0.63
N SER A 36 -39.04 -20.93 1.36
CA SER A 36 -39.32 -22.26 1.91
C SER A 36 -40.29 -22.25 3.11
N GLN A 37 -40.51 -21.09 3.74
CA GLN A 37 -41.43 -20.90 4.85
C GLN A 37 -42.79 -20.45 4.31
N SER A 38 -43.67 -21.41 4.03
CA SER A 38 -45.03 -21.15 3.53
C SER A 38 -45.86 -20.39 4.58
N GLY A 39 -46.04 -19.06 4.47
CA GLY A 39 -47.02 -18.40 5.35
C GLY A 39 -47.05 -16.88 5.50
N SER A 40 -46.07 -16.11 5.04
CA SER A 40 -46.07 -14.65 5.29
C SER A 40 -45.92 -13.84 4.02
N ASP A 41 -46.74 -12.78 3.91
CA ASP A 41 -46.70 -11.75 2.87
C ASP A 41 -45.36 -11.00 2.92
N LEU A 42 -44.36 -11.58 2.25
CA LEU A 42 -42.98 -11.09 2.16
C LEU A 42 -42.72 -10.40 0.82
N THR A 43 -43.78 -9.96 0.13
CA THR A 43 -43.73 -9.24 -1.14
C THR A 43 -42.76 -8.06 -1.08
N GLY A 44 -42.80 -7.27 0.00
CA GLY A 44 -41.86 -6.15 0.21
C GLY A 44 -40.38 -6.56 0.41
N VAL A 45 -40.11 -7.73 0.99
CA VAL A 45 -38.73 -8.26 1.12
C VAL A 45 -38.26 -8.80 -0.22
N GLN A 46 -39.13 -9.45 -0.98
CA GLN A 46 -38.84 -9.99 -2.31
C GLN A 46 -38.54 -8.89 -3.34
N ASP A 47 -39.25 -7.77 -3.30
CA ASP A 47 -38.99 -6.61 -4.15
C ASP A 47 -37.61 -5.99 -3.84
N GLN A 48 -37.24 -5.89 -2.57
CA GLN A 48 -35.92 -5.39 -2.15
C GLN A 48 -34.79 -6.35 -2.52
N ILE A 49 -35.01 -7.66 -2.38
CA ILE A 49 -34.08 -8.70 -2.87
C ILE A 49 -33.86 -8.56 -4.38
N ASN A 50 -34.94 -8.37 -5.14
CA ASN A 50 -34.86 -8.22 -6.60
C ASN A 50 -34.14 -6.93 -6.99
N LEU A 51 -34.32 -5.84 -6.22
CA LEU A 51 -33.59 -4.60 -6.40
C LEU A 51 -32.09 -4.80 -6.16
N ILE A 52 -31.70 -5.46 -5.07
CA ILE A 52 -30.29 -5.78 -4.77
C ILE A 52 -29.70 -6.66 -5.89
N LYS A 53 -30.41 -7.71 -6.32
CA LYS A 53 -29.97 -8.58 -7.44
C LYS A 53 -29.74 -7.79 -8.72
N THR A 54 -30.69 -6.92 -9.09
CA THR A 54 -30.60 -6.11 -10.31
C THR A 54 -29.41 -5.16 -10.24
N LYS A 55 -29.27 -4.41 -9.14
CA LYS A 55 -28.17 -3.45 -8.94
C LYS A 55 -26.80 -4.14 -8.88
N MET A 56 -26.68 -5.26 -8.17
CA MET A 56 -25.43 -6.03 -8.14
C MET A 56 -25.06 -6.61 -9.52
N THR A 57 -26.05 -7.01 -10.32
CA THR A 57 -25.81 -7.50 -11.69
C THR A 57 -25.37 -6.37 -12.63
N GLU A 58 -25.93 -5.16 -12.49
CA GLU A 58 -25.46 -3.97 -13.20
C GLU A 58 -23.99 -3.67 -12.87
N VAL A 59 -23.62 -3.80 -11.59
CA VAL A 59 -22.24 -3.59 -11.14
C VAL A 59 -21.29 -4.70 -11.62
N GLU A 60 -21.69 -5.98 -11.64
CA GLU A 60 -20.85 -7.04 -12.19
C GLU A 60 -20.61 -6.91 -13.71
N ALA A 61 -21.55 -6.27 -14.42
CA ALA A 61 -21.48 -6.04 -15.87
C ALA A 61 -20.61 -4.83 -16.24
N GLU A 62 -20.48 -3.85 -15.35
CA GLU A 62 -19.61 -2.69 -15.53
C GLU A 62 -18.33 -2.87 -14.71
N ALA A 63 -17.16 -2.92 -15.35
CA ALA A 63 -15.86 -3.01 -14.65
C ALA A 63 -15.49 -1.73 -13.85
N LYS A 64 -16.48 -0.99 -13.32
CA LYS A 64 -16.36 0.31 -12.70
C LYS A 64 -16.83 0.28 -11.24
N VAL A 65 -16.02 0.96 -10.42
CA VAL A 65 -16.37 1.56 -9.14
C VAL A 65 -17.84 2.00 -9.15
N LEU A 66 -18.67 1.47 -8.23
CA LEU A 66 -20.02 1.98 -8.03
C LEU A 66 -19.95 3.51 -7.92
N SER A 67 -20.80 4.22 -8.65
CA SER A 67 -21.02 5.62 -8.32
C SER A 67 -21.54 5.69 -6.87
N ALA A 68 -21.20 6.77 -6.16
CA ALA A 68 -21.64 6.94 -4.77
C ALA A 68 -23.17 6.76 -4.60
N ASP A 69 -23.94 7.08 -5.65
CA ASP A 69 -25.38 6.95 -5.71
C ASP A 69 -25.86 5.49 -5.82
N GLU A 70 -25.11 4.62 -6.49
CA GLU A 70 -25.43 3.18 -6.59
C GLU A 70 -25.10 2.45 -5.29
N LEU A 71 -23.97 2.81 -4.67
CA LEU A 71 -23.59 2.26 -3.36
C LEU A 71 -24.63 2.65 -2.30
N ALA A 72 -25.10 3.90 -2.30
CA ALA A 72 -26.16 4.35 -1.40
C ALA A 72 -27.49 3.60 -1.61
N GLN A 73 -27.82 3.24 -2.86
CA GLN A 73 -29.03 2.45 -3.17
C GLN A 73 -28.92 1.00 -2.68
N VAL A 74 -27.76 0.37 -2.87
CA VAL A 74 -27.49 -0.99 -2.35
C VAL A 74 -27.51 -0.98 -0.83
N GLU A 75 -26.90 0.04 -0.22
CA GLU A 75 -26.90 0.22 1.22
C GLU A 75 -28.31 0.34 1.78
N GLN A 76 -29.12 1.21 1.18
CA GLN A 76 -30.49 1.42 1.62
C GLN A 76 -31.34 0.16 1.43
N ALA A 77 -31.21 -0.54 0.30
CA ALA A 77 -31.95 -1.78 0.06
C ALA A 77 -31.56 -2.87 1.05
N LEU A 78 -30.27 -3.00 1.41
CA LEU A 78 -29.80 -3.94 2.43
C LEU A 78 -30.32 -3.56 3.82
N LYS A 79 -30.30 -2.27 4.19
CA LYS A 79 -30.89 -1.77 5.44
C LYS A 79 -32.36 -2.10 5.53
N ASP A 80 -33.10 -1.92 4.45
CA ASP A 80 -34.53 -2.19 4.43
C ASP A 80 -34.81 -3.70 4.57
N VAL A 81 -34.04 -4.56 3.90
CA VAL A 81 -34.13 -6.03 4.07
C VAL A 81 -33.89 -6.41 5.54
N LEU A 82 -32.79 -5.94 6.15
CA LEU A 82 -32.46 -6.24 7.54
C LEU A 82 -33.53 -5.70 8.52
N THR A 83 -34.03 -4.50 8.27
CA THR A 83 -35.08 -3.86 9.08
C THR A 83 -36.40 -4.61 8.97
N ASN A 84 -36.78 -5.03 7.78
CA ASN A 84 -37.99 -5.82 7.55
C ASN A 84 -37.88 -7.20 8.21
N LEU A 85 -36.74 -7.88 8.08
CA LEU A 85 -36.50 -9.17 8.74
C LEU A 85 -36.56 -9.04 10.27
N LYS A 86 -35.99 -7.97 10.83
CA LYS A 86 -36.03 -7.68 12.27
C LYS A 86 -37.44 -7.38 12.75
N SER A 87 -38.15 -6.49 12.06
CA SER A 87 -39.49 -6.03 12.45
C SER A 87 -40.52 -7.16 12.41
N ASN A 88 -40.31 -8.14 11.54
CA ASN A 88 -41.15 -9.33 11.43
C ASN A 88 -40.65 -10.52 12.28
N GLY A 89 -39.60 -10.33 13.10
CA GLY A 89 -39.06 -11.38 13.99
C GLY A 89 -38.32 -12.52 13.28
N PHE A 90 -38.12 -12.46 11.97
CA PHE A 90 -37.47 -13.51 11.18
C PHE A 90 -35.98 -13.64 11.45
N LEU A 91 -35.26 -12.54 11.75
CA LEU A 91 -33.82 -12.61 12.05
C LEU A 91 -33.50 -13.53 13.24
N GLY A 92 -34.41 -13.66 14.20
CA GLY A 92 -34.25 -14.56 15.35
C GLY A 92 -34.55 -16.03 15.03
N LEU A 93 -35.17 -16.32 13.89
CA LEU A 93 -35.56 -17.66 13.45
C LEU A 93 -34.55 -18.28 12.47
N LEU A 94 -33.57 -17.50 12.00
CA LEU A 94 -32.57 -17.91 11.02
C LEU A 94 -31.25 -18.27 11.71
N CYS A 95 -30.67 -19.43 11.34
CA CYS A 95 -29.32 -19.80 11.75
C CYS A 95 -28.53 -20.36 10.59
N VAL A 96 -27.22 -20.19 10.70
CA VAL A 96 -26.24 -20.77 9.79
C VAL A 96 -25.48 -21.86 10.52
N ASP A 97 -25.37 -23.02 9.87
CA ASP A 97 -24.44 -24.08 10.28
C ASP A 97 -23.02 -23.72 9.80
N ILE A 98 -22.08 -23.59 10.73
CA ILE A 98 -20.67 -23.32 10.48
C ILE A 98 -19.88 -24.36 11.25
N GLY A 99 -19.21 -25.27 10.53
CA GLY A 99 -18.41 -26.33 11.16
C GLY A 99 -19.21 -27.30 12.04
N GLY A 100 -20.50 -27.52 11.75
CA GLY A 100 -21.39 -28.41 12.51
C GLY A 100 -22.07 -27.75 13.71
N GLN A 101 -21.90 -26.43 13.88
CA GLN A 101 -22.50 -25.64 14.93
C GLN A 101 -23.48 -24.62 14.36
N LYS A 102 -24.62 -24.41 15.03
CA LYS A 102 -25.67 -23.50 14.56
C LYS A 102 -25.57 -22.15 15.24
N TYR A 103 -25.42 -21.10 14.45
CA TYR A 103 -25.28 -19.73 14.89
C TYR A 103 -26.46 -18.88 14.44
N SER A 104 -26.97 -18.02 15.31
CA SER A 104 -27.96 -17.01 14.93
C SER A 104 -27.42 -16.14 13.80
N MET A 105 -28.27 -15.84 12.80
CA MET A 105 -27.89 -14.92 11.72
C MET A 105 -27.48 -13.55 12.24
N THR A 106 -28.08 -13.11 13.34
CA THR A 106 -27.75 -11.83 14.00
C THR A 106 -26.30 -11.82 14.47
N ASP A 107 -25.84 -12.89 15.11
CA ASP A 107 -24.49 -12.97 15.65
C ASP A 107 -23.45 -13.20 14.56
N LEU A 108 -23.79 -13.99 13.54
CA LEU A 108 -22.94 -14.22 12.39
C LEU A 108 -22.66 -12.90 11.64
N VAL A 109 -23.71 -12.16 11.31
CA VAL A 109 -23.59 -10.88 10.60
C VAL A 109 -22.76 -9.88 11.39
N ALA A 110 -22.99 -9.79 12.71
CA ALA A 110 -22.21 -8.93 13.60
C ALA A 110 -20.72 -9.34 13.69
N ARG A 111 -20.35 -10.59 13.34
CA ARG A 111 -18.96 -11.05 13.31
C ARG A 111 -18.31 -11.09 11.95
N MET A 112 -19.07 -11.27 10.87
CA MET A 112 -18.57 -10.97 9.53
C MET A 112 -18.14 -9.50 9.43
N ALA A 113 -18.85 -8.62 10.16
CA ALA A 113 -18.51 -7.22 10.34
C ALA A 113 -17.18 -6.97 11.08
N THR A 114 -16.77 -7.87 11.97
CA THR A 114 -15.49 -7.82 12.69
C THR A 114 -14.48 -8.82 12.15
N ALA A 115 -14.75 -9.44 10.98
CA ALA A 115 -13.85 -10.42 10.39
C ALA A 115 -12.54 -9.72 10.05
N ASP A 116 -11.45 -10.37 10.44
CA ASP A 116 -10.13 -9.78 10.43
C ASP A 116 -9.65 -9.48 9.00
N ARG A 117 -8.89 -8.39 8.84
CA ARG A 117 -8.48 -7.91 7.51
C ARG A 117 -7.33 -8.74 6.97
N VAL A 118 -7.29 -8.92 5.66
CA VAL A 118 -6.14 -9.54 4.99
C VAL A 118 -4.95 -8.58 5.05
N GLN A 119 -3.92 -8.96 5.79
CA GLN A 119 -2.65 -8.23 5.91
C GLN A 119 -1.76 -8.48 4.68
N SER A 120 -1.66 -9.74 4.23
CA SER A 120 -0.83 -10.09 3.07
C SER A 120 -1.35 -11.30 2.30
N VAL A 121 -0.97 -11.41 1.03
CA VAL A 121 -1.33 -12.50 0.13
C VAL A 121 -0.06 -13.10 -0.48
N GLU A 122 0.12 -14.41 -0.34
CA GLU A 122 1.24 -15.17 -0.91
C GLU A 122 0.70 -16.22 -1.89
N HIS A 123 1.25 -16.26 -3.11
CA HIS A 123 0.92 -17.28 -4.11
C HIS A 123 2.04 -18.33 -4.17
N LEU A 124 1.69 -19.58 -3.90
CA LEU A 124 2.58 -20.72 -4.08
C LEU A 124 2.41 -21.28 -5.49
N TRP A 125 3.52 -21.56 -6.15
CA TRP A 125 3.57 -22.04 -7.52
C TRP A 125 3.99 -23.51 -7.57
N ASP A 126 3.62 -24.21 -8.64
CA ASP A 126 4.17 -25.53 -8.93
C ASP A 126 5.67 -25.45 -9.24
N ALA A 127 6.35 -26.60 -9.27
CA ALA A 127 7.80 -26.66 -9.48
C ALA A 127 8.27 -26.06 -10.82
N ASN A 128 7.35 -25.89 -11.77
CA ASN A 128 7.62 -25.35 -13.09
C ASN A 128 7.19 -23.88 -13.23
N TYR A 129 6.67 -23.26 -12.18
CA TYR A 129 6.09 -21.91 -12.17
C TYR A 129 4.97 -21.71 -13.19
N ASN A 130 4.27 -22.78 -13.56
CA ASN A 130 3.23 -22.74 -14.59
C ASN A 130 1.84 -22.52 -13.99
N ASN A 131 1.62 -23.01 -12.76
CA ASN A 131 0.34 -22.90 -12.08
C ASN A 131 0.52 -22.49 -10.62
N ILE A 132 -0.42 -21.66 -10.16
CA ILE A 132 -0.62 -21.43 -8.73
C ILE A 132 -1.20 -22.71 -8.13
N THR A 133 -0.57 -23.23 -7.09
CA THR A 133 -1.00 -24.44 -6.37
C THR A 133 -1.74 -24.11 -5.09
N THR A 134 -1.47 -22.95 -4.49
CA THR A 134 -2.13 -22.48 -3.27
C THR A 134 -2.00 -20.96 -3.20
N THR A 135 -3.03 -20.28 -2.69
CA THR A 135 -2.90 -18.89 -2.24
C THR A 135 -3.08 -18.84 -0.73
N LYS A 136 -2.11 -18.29 -0.01
CA LYS A 136 -2.20 -18.04 1.43
C LYS A 136 -2.57 -16.59 1.67
N MET A 137 -3.48 -16.36 2.61
CA MET A 137 -3.82 -15.04 3.11
C MET A 137 -3.49 -15.00 4.59
N VAL A 138 -2.65 -14.05 4.98
CA VAL A 138 -2.31 -13.77 6.38
C VAL A 138 -3.21 -12.64 6.84
N LEU A 139 -3.91 -12.80 7.96
CA LEU A 139 -4.76 -11.76 8.55
C LEU A 139 -3.96 -10.90 9.54
N GLU A 140 -4.52 -9.76 10.00
CA GLU A 140 -3.83 -8.87 10.95
C GLU A 140 -3.57 -9.53 12.32
N ASP A 141 -4.37 -10.53 12.69
CA ASP A 141 -4.21 -11.42 13.86
C ASP A 141 -3.07 -12.44 13.71
N GLY A 142 -2.47 -12.57 12.52
CA GLY A 142 -1.42 -13.53 12.18
C GLY A 142 -1.91 -14.93 11.79
N SER A 143 -3.22 -15.17 11.76
CA SER A 143 -3.82 -16.41 11.25
C SER A 143 -3.67 -16.51 9.73
N ILE A 144 -3.61 -17.75 9.24
CA ILE A 144 -3.35 -18.03 7.82
C ILE A 144 -4.50 -18.85 7.25
N ILE A 145 -5.14 -18.34 6.21
CA ILE A 145 -6.14 -19.06 5.43
C ILE A 145 -5.53 -19.50 4.10
N SER A 146 -5.63 -20.80 3.79
CA SER A 146 -5.09 -21.37 2.56
C SER A 146 -6.20 -21.69 1.58
N PHE A 147 -6.12 -21.10 0.40
CA PHE A 147 -7.04 -21.32 -0.71
C PHE A 147 -6.44 -22.26 -1.73
N THR A 148 -7.25 -23.26 -2.11
CA THR A 148 -6.90 -24.24 -3.13
C THR A 148 -7.51 -23.82 -4.46
N PRO A 149 -6.70 -23.62 -5.52
CA PRO A 149 -7.20 -23.30 -6.85
C PRO A 149 -7.80 -24.52 -7.55
N THR A 150 -8.91 -24.30 -8.22
CA THR A 150 -9.33 -25.07 -9.39
C THR A 150 -9.00 -24.24 -10.63
N VAL A 151 -8.32 -24.83 -11.61
CA VAL A 151 -7.89 -24.12 -12.83
C VAL A 151 -8.64 -24.64 -14.04
N GLU A 152 -9.15 -23.70 -14.84
CA GLU A 152 -9.70 -23.96 -16.17
C GLU A 152 -8.86 -23.17 -17.18
N GLU A 153 -8.20 -23.89 -18.08
CA GLU A 153 -7.34 -23.30 -19.11
C GLU A 153 -7.97 -23.51 -20.49
N THR A 154 -8.16 -22.42 -21.23
CA THR A 154 -8.64 -22.41 -22.61
C THR A 154 -7.52 -21.93 -23.54
N ASP A 155 -7.75 -21.90 -24.86
CA ASP A 155 -6.76 -21.40 -25.82
C ASP A 155 -6.39 -19.92 -25.60
N VAL A 156 -7.28 -19.14 -24.99
CA VAL A 156 -7.14 -17.68 -24.86
C VAL A 156 -7.07 -17.19 -23.40
N ALA A 157 -7.32 -18.06 -22.42
CA ALA A 157 -7.36 -17.67 -21.02
C ALA A 157 -6.95 -18.78 -20.06
N LYS A 158 -6.61 -18.39 -18.83
CA LYS A 158 -6.46 -19.28 -17.68
C LYS A 158 -7.25 -18.70 -16.51
N ASN A 159 -8.27 -19.41 -16.07
CA ASN A 159 -9.19 -18.99 -15.02
C ASN A 159 -8.94 -19.83 -13.77
N TYR A 160 -8.75 -19.16 -12.63
CA TYR A 160 -8.59 -19.79 -11.34
C TYR A 160 -9.80 -19.49 -10.47
N THR A 161 -10.40 -20.53 -9.91
CA THR A 161 -11.37 -20.44 -8.82
C THR A 161 -10.71 -20.98 -7.56
N PHE A 162 -10.37 -20.08 -6.64
CA PHE A 162 -9.79 -20.40 -5.36
C PHE A 162 -10.91 -20.69 -4.36
N ASN A 163 -10.83 -21.82 -3.66
CA ASN A 163 -11.79 -22.19 -2.62
C ASN A 163 -11.05 -22.50 -1.32
N ALA A 164 -11.64 -22.09 -0.20
CA ALA A 164 -11.17 -22.41 1.14
C ALA A 164 -12.36 -22.63 2.07
N ASP A 165 -12.11 -23.33 3.16
CA ASP A 165 -12.95 -23.24 4.35
C ASP A 165 -12.36 -22.17 5.27
N TRP A 166 -13.06 -21.04 5.38
CA TRP A 166 -12.71 -19.94 6.26
C TRP A 166 -13.35 -20.16 7.62
N LYS A 167 -12.75 -21.06 8.41
CA LYS A 167 -13.21 -21.35 9.79
C LYS A 167 -14.68 -21.83 9.82
N GLY A 168 -15.04 -22.71 8.89
CA GLY A 168 -16.39 -23.26 8.72
C GLY A 168 -17.27 -22.50 7.72
N LEU A 169 -16.82 -21.34 7.21
CA LEU A 169 -17.49 -20.60 6.14
C LEU A 169 -16.83 -20.90 4.78
N PRO A 170 -17.57 -21.45 3.81
CA PRO A 170 -17.07 -21.58 2.45
C PRO A 170 -16.69 -20.21 1.87
N ALA A 171 -15.42 -20.04 1.52
CA ALA A 171 -14.89 -18.82 0.95
C ALA A 171 -14.27 -19.09 -0.42
N SER A 172 -14.44 -18.18 -1.36
CA SER A 172 -13.85 -18.30 -2.68
C SER A 172 -13.45 -16.96 -3.29
N PHE A 173 -12.56 -16.98 -4.28
CA PHE A 173 -12.32 -15.83 -5.15
C PHE A 173 -11.82 -16.31 -6.51
N ILE A 174 -11.94 -15.45 -7.51
CA ILE A 174 -11.62 -15.77 -8.90
C ILE A 174 -10.46 -14.89 -9.37
N VAL A 175 -9.54 -15.49 -10.12
CA VAL A 175 -8.47 -14.79 -10.82
C VAL A 175 -8.41 -15.29 -12.27
N ASN A 176 -8.60 -14.39 -13.23
CA ASN A 176 -8.55 -14.70 -14.64
C ASN A 176 -7.35 -14.04 -15.30
N PHE A 177 -6.67 -14.80 -16.15
CA PHE A 177 -5.58 -14.33 -17.00
C PHE A 177 -5.94 -14.50 -18.46
N ALA A 178 -5.67 -13.50 -19.28
CA ALA A 178 -5.67 -13.64 -20.73
C ALA A 178 -4.31 -14.15 -21.20
N LYS A 179 -4.32 -15.09 -22.15
CA LYS A 179 -3.13 -15.56 -22.87
C LYS A 179 -2.84 -14.60 -24.02
N VAL A 180 -1.74 -13.87 -23.90
CA VAL A 180 -1.30 -12.91 -24.91
C VAL A 180 -0.04 -13.45 -25.59
N PRO A 181 -0.12 -13.92 -26.84
CA PRO A 181 1.06 -14.34 -27.57
C PRO A 181 1.91 -13.11 -27.93
N ARG A 182 3.16 -13.12 -27.49
CA ARG A 182 4.21 -12.17 -27.87
C ARG A 182 5.11 -12.83 -28.90
N ILE A 183 5.04 -12.36 -30.13
CA ILE A 183 5.88 -12.87 -31.22
C ILE A 183 7.11 -11.98 -31.32
N ALA A 184 8.29 -12.56 -31.14
CA ALA A 184 9.58 -11.90 -31.35
C ALA A 184 10.30 -12.55 -32.53
N ASN A 185 10.94 -11.74 -33.37
CA ASN A 185 11.81 -12.24 -34.44
C ASN A 185 13.25 -12.25 -33.93
N ILE A 186 13.83 -13.45 -33.75
CA ILE A 186 15.21 -13.62 -33.33
C ILE A 186 15.95 -14.33 -34.46
N ASN A 187 16.91 -13.65 -35.08
CA ASN A 187 17.70 -14.18 -36.20
C ASN A 187 16.87 -14.75 -37.37
N GLY A 188 15.73 -14.13 -37.69
CA GLY A 188 14.85 -14.56 -38.77
C GLY A 188 13.89 -15.71 -38.41
N ALA A 189 13.96 -16.26 -37.20
CA ALA A 189 12.98 -17.20 -36.68
C ALA A 189 11.95 -16.46 -35.79
N GLN A 190 10.66 -16.77 -35.98
CA GLN A 190 9.60 -16.32 -35.09
C GLN A 190 9.62 -17.17 -33.82
N VAL A 191 9.78 -16.52 -32.68
CA VAL A 191 9.65 -17.11 -31.35
C VAL A 191 8.39 -16.54 -30.72
N THR A 192 7.45 -17.41 -30.37
CA THR A 192 6.23 -17.03 -29.66
C THR A 192 6.42 -17.31 -28.18
N ASN A 193 6.33 -16.26 -27.35
CA ASN A 193 6.25 -16.36 -25.90
C ASN A 193 4.81 -16.04 -25.47
N THR A 194 4.18 -16.90 -24.68
CA THR A 194 2.83 -16.64 -24.16
C THR A 194 2.94 -15.94 -22.83
N GLU A 195 2.49 -14.68 -22.79
CA GLU A 195 2.38 -13.90 -21.57
C GLU A 195 0.97 -14.06 -20.99
N PHE A 196 0.85 -14.19 -19.66
CA PHE A 196 -0.43 -14.23 -18.96
C PHE A 196 -0.69 -12.87 -18.32
N VAL A 197 -1.69 -12.15 -18.83
CA VAL A 197 -2.06 -10.82 -18.33
C VAL A 197 -3.29 -10.94 -17.44
N LEU A 198 -3.22 -10.44 -16.20
CA LEU A 198 -4.37 -10.43 -15.30
C LEU A 198 -5.51 -9.60 -15.91
N THR A 199 -6.68 -10.21 -16.06
CA THR A 199 -7.89 -9.55 -16.59
C THR A 199 -8.98 -9.37 -15.55
N LYS A 200 -9.05 -10.26 -14.56
CA LYS A 200 -10.03 -10.16 -13.47
C LYS A 200 -9.43 -10.72 -12.19
N LYS A 201 -9.67 -10.02 -11.08
CA LYS A 201 -9.50 -10.55 -9.73
C LYS A 201 -10.72 -10.14 -8.92
N THR A 202 -11.42 -11.09 -8.32
CA THR A 202 -12.52 -10.78 -7.40
C THR A 202 -11.99 -10.63 -5.98
N ASN A 203 -12.78 -9.94 -5.16
CA ASN A 203 -12.64 -10.01 -3.70
C ASN A 203 -13.05 -11.40 -3.19
N ILE A 204 -12.87 -11.64 -1.88
CA ILE A 204 -13.25 -12.89 -1.21
C ILE A 204 -14.76 -12.97 -1.04
N LEU A 205 -15.37 -13.93 -1.73
CA LEU A 205 -16.76 -14.32 -1.64
C LEU A 205 -16.95 -15.29 -0.47
N PHE A 206 -17.76 -14.93 0.52
CA PHE A 206 -18.25 -15.85 1.53
C PHE A 206 -19.63 -16.37 1.10
N SER A 207 -19.77 -17.69 1.02
CA SER A 207 -21.03 -18.32 0.63
C SER A 207 -21.80 -18.80 1.83
N LEU A 208 -23.04 -18.31 2.00
CA LEU A 208 -23.96 -18.75 3.05
C LEU A 208 -25.00 -19.77 2.55
N THR A 209 -24.95 -20.10 1.26
CA THR A 209 -25.95 -20.93 0.56
C THR A 209 -26.04 -22.37 1.07
N THR A 210 -25.00 -22.89 1.71
CA THR A 210 -24.95 -24.29 2.18
C THR A 210 -25.24 -24.46 3.67
N GLY A 211 -25.45 -23.38 4.42
CA GLY A 211 -25.58 -23.44 5.89
C GLY A 211 -26.84 -22.79 6.46
N LEU A 212 -27.55 -21.95 5.70
CA LEU A 212 -28.73 -21.26 6.22
C LEU A 212 -29.93 -22.20 6.34
N SER A 213 -30.50 -22.24 7.54
CA SER A 213 -31.70 -23.02 7.84
C SER A 213 -32.54 -22.33 8.92
N ASN A 214 -33.76 -22.82 9.10
CA ASN A 214 -34.60 -22.38 10.21
C ASN A 214 -34.10 -22.98 11.52
N CYS A 215 -33.98 -22.15 12.53
CA CYS A 215 -33.74 -22.60 13.88
C CYS A 215 -35.07 -22.99 14.52
N VAL A 216 -35.08 -24.14 15.16
CA VAL A 216 -35.89 -24.29 16.37
C VAL A 216 -35.02 -23.78 17.51
N GLU A 217 -35.52 -22.86 18.35
CA GLU A 217 -34.75 -22.19 19.42
C GLU A 217 -33.92 -23.15 20.29
N THR A 218 -34.33 -24.42 20.40
CA THR A 218 -33.62 -25.48 21.13
C THR A 218 -32.35 -26.01 20.47
N SER A 219 -31.97 -25.49 19.29
CA SER A 219 -30.83 -25.99 18.50
C SER A 219 -29.74 -24.95 18.20
N ILE A 220 -29.87 -23.73 18.71
CA ILE A 220 -28.82 -22.70 18.59
C ILE A 220 -27.79 -22.96 19.68
N ASP A 221 -26.58 -23.33 19.30
CA ASP A 221 -25.47 -23.44 20.24
C ASP A 221 -25.01 -22.01 20.51
N ALA A 222 -25.25 -21.47 21.71
CA ALA A 222 -25.11 -20.03 22.03
C ALA A 222 -23.65 -19.51 22.04
N THR A 223 -22.75 -20.23 21.38
CA THR A 223 -21.38 -19.85 21.07
C THR A 223 -21.37 -19.06 19.77
N VAL A 224 -20.73 -17.89 19.73
CA VAL A 224 -20.56 -17.08 18.50
C VAL A 224 -19.37 -17.63 17.68
N PRO A 225 -19.40 -17.66 16.33
CA PRO A 225 -18.30 -18.24 15.57
C PRO A 225 -17.05 -17.35 15.66
N ASP A 226 -15.90 -17.97 15.88
CA ASP A 226 -14.59 -17.31 15.89
C ASP A 226 -14.07 -17.17 14.44
N LEU A 227 -14.47 -16.09 13.78
CA LEU A 227 -14.03 -15.79 12.41
C LEU A 227 -12.68 -15.03 12.37
N ASN A 228 -12.23 -14.50 13.51
CA ASN A 228 -11.03 -13.68 13.68
C ASN A 228 -9.91 -14.39 14.45
N GLY A 229 -9.96 -15.72 14.57
CA GLY A 229 -8.82 -16.57 14.91
C GLY A 229 -8.25 -16.37 16.30
N ASP A 230 -8.92 -15.59 17.14
CA ASP A 230 -8.43 -15.17 18.44
C ASP A 230 -8.72 -16.21 19.53
N THR A 231 -9.31 -17.33 19.14
CA THR A 231 -9.76 -18.45 19.99
C THR A 231 -10.84 -18.05 20.99
N LYS A 232 -11.42 -16.85 20.88
CA LYS A 232 -12.44 -16.31 21.78
C LYS A 232 -13.81 -16.40 21.14
N ILE A 233 -14.47 -17.49 21.48
CA ILE A 233 -15.89 -17.68 21.24
C ILE A 233 -16.71 -16.76 22.17
N GLY A 234 -17.67 -16.01 21.61
CA GLY A 234 -18.79 -15.46 22.39
C GLY A 234 -18.55 -14.25 23.31
N THR A 235 -17.35 -13.71 23.46
CA THR A 235 -17.16 -12.45 24.24
C THR A 235 -16.04 -11.59 23.71
N GLN A 236 -16.40 -10.72 22.76
CA GLN A 236 -15.70 -9.45 22.62
C GLN A 236 -16.76 -8.35 22.52
N PRO A 237 -16.71 -7.31 23.36
CA PRO A 237 -17.39 -6.07 23.01
C PRO A 237 -16.89 -5.68 21.61
N VAL A 238 -17.78 -5.13 20.78
CA VAL A 238 -17.38 -4.48 19.54
C VAL A 238 -16.37 -3.40 19.93
N VAL A 239 -15.09 -3.69 19.80
CA VAL A 239 -14.06 -2.65 19.82
C VAL A 239 -14.21 -2.03 18.45
N ALA A 240 -14.97 -0.92 18.38
CA ALA A 240 -15.04 -0.13 17.16
C ALA A 240 -13.59 0.09 16.66
N PRO A 241 -13.33 -0.07 15.36
CA PRO A 241 -11.99 0.08 14.84
C PRO A 241 -11.46 1.44 15.28
N VAL A 242 -10.40 1.41 16.08
CA VAL A 242 -9.88 2.62 16.72
C VAL A 242 -9.15 3.42 15.65
N PHE A 243 -9.40 4.73 15.63
CA PHE A 243 -8.67 5.65 14.79
C PHE A 243 -7.17 5.47 15.00
N SER A 244 -6.42 5.27 13.91
CA SER A 244 -5.01 4.91 13.97
C SER A 244 -4.21 5.63 12.90
N ILE A 245 -2.90 5.73 13.12
CA ILE A 245 -1.94 6.30 12.16
C ILE A 245 -0.89 5.24 11.81
N ALA A 246 -0.41 5.25 10.57
CA ALA A 246 0.46 4.21 10.02
C ALA A 246 1.83 4.09 10.75
N SER A 247 2.26 5.15 11.41
CA SER A 247 3.47 5.17 12.24
C SER A 247 3.35 6.24 13.33
N ALA A 248 4.07 6.08 14.44
CA ALA A 248 4.07 7.04 15.55
C ALA A 248 5.19 8.09 15.45
N SER A 249 6.13 7.93 14.51
CA SER A 249 7.25 8.84 14.34
C SER A 249 7.92 8.74 12.98
N GLY A 250 8.68 9.76 12.61
CA GLY A 250 9.60 9.71 11.47
C GLY A 250 10.51 10.94 11.37
N SER A 251 11.27 11.02 10.29
CA SER A 251 12.15 12.15 10.01
C SER A 251 11.92 12.74 8.64
N VAL A 252 12.10 14.05 8.53
CA VAL A 252 11.99 14.79 7.27
C VAL A 252 13.11 15.83 7.19
N ASP A 253 13.67 16.07 6.02
CA ASP A 253 14.65 17.15 5.85
C ASP A 253 13.94 18.50 5.76
N VAL A 254 14.60 19.58 6.19
CA VAL A 254 14.08 20.96 6.02
C VAL A 254 13.72 21.21 4.54
N GLY A 255 12.52 21.72 4.30
CA GLY A 255 11.98 21.99 2.96
C GLY A 255 11.33 20.78 2.28
N SER A 256 11.43 19.57 2.84
CA SER A 256 10.78 18.37 2.34
C SER A 256 9.49 18.07 3.09
N SER A 257 8.67 17.16 2.54
CA SER A 257 7.41 16.71 3.14
C SER A 257 7.34 15.18 3.26
N VAL A 258 6.65 14.71 4.30
CA VAL A 258 6.30 13.30 4.51
C VAL A 258 4.80 13.17 4.76
N ALA A 259 4.18 12.11 4.22
CA ALA A 259 2.77 11.82 4.44
C ALA A 259 2.61 10.72 5.50
N VAL A 260 1.71 10.96 6.46
CA VAL A 260 1.31 9.98 7.48
C VAL A 260 -0.13 9.58 7.20
N ALA A 261 -0.33 8.34 6.74
CA ALA A 261 -1.67 7.80 6.50
C ALA A 261 -2.40 7.53 7.82
N PHE A 262 -3.72 7.68 7.80
CA PHE A 262 -4.60 7.33 8.92
C PHE A 262 -5.73 6.39 8.48
N LEU A 263 -6.26 5.60 9.40
CA LEU A 263 -7.36 4.67 9.16
C LEU A 263 -8.45 4.81 10.21
N ASN A 264 -9.68 4.43 9.82
CA ASN A 264 -10.85 4.34 10.69
C ASN A 264 -11.23 5.67 11.36
N ALA A 265 -11.07 6.79 10.64
CA ALA A 265 -11.52 8.10 11.12
C ALA A 265 -13.06 8.12 11.17
N GLN A 266 -13.62 8.43 12.33
CA GLN A 266 -15.07 8.45 12.56
C GLN A 266 -15.70 9.83 12.22
N GLY A 267 -14.94 10.72 11.58
CA GLY A 267 -15.34 12.11 11.32
C GLY A 267 -14.27 12.91 10.56
N SER A 268 -14.43 14.23 10.50
CA SER A 268 -13.43 15.12 9.88
C SER A 268 -12.12 15.11 10.67
N VAL A 269 -11.03 14.77 9.99
CA VAL A 269 -9.70 14.76 10.60
C VAL A 269 -9.15 16.18 10.71
N THR A 270 -8.52 16.47 11.85
CA THR A 270 -7.77 17.68 12.13
C THR A 270 -6.34 17.31 12.52
N ALA A 271 -5.38 18.17 12.19
CA ALA A 271 -3.99 17.99 12.61
C ALA A 271 -3.37 19.31 13.03
N ILE A 272 -2.62 19.29 14.13
CA ILE A 272 -1.96 20.47 14.72
C ILE A 272 -0.52 20.10 15.05
N SER A 273 0.42 20.96 14.64
CA SER A 273 1.81 20.86 15.07
C SER A 273 2.01 21.54 16.42
N SER A 274 2.84 20.94 17.28
CA SER A 274 3.28 21.56 18.52
C SER A 274 4.16 22.79 18.29
N ASP A 275 4.83 22.86 17.14
CA ASP A 275 5.68 23.98 16.75
C ASP A 275 5.67 24.16 15.21
N ASN A 276 4.86 25.11 14.74
CA ASN A 276 4.76 25.44 13.32
C ASN A 276 6.03 26.07 12.73
N ALA A 277 6.96 26.56 13.56
CA ALA A 277 8.26 27.05 13.10
C ALA A 277 9.23 25.90 12.79
N VAL A 278 9.00 24.71 13.36
CA VAL A 278 9.78 23.49 13.11
C VAL A 278 9.12 22.63 12.03
N ALA A 279 7.82 22.36 12.16
CA ALA A 279 7.08 21.54 11.21
C ALA A 279 5.66 22.07 10.99
N SER A 280 5.25 22.21 9.73
CA SER A 280 3.89 22.59 9.34
C SER A 280 3.10 21.40 8.83
N VAL A 281 1.77 21.45 8.95
CA VAL A 281 0.90 20.31 8.66
C VAL A 281 -0.30 20.71 7.81
N VAL A 282 -0.68 19.83 6.88
CA VAL A 282 -1.90 19.94 6.05
C VAL A 282 -2.63 18.59 6.05
N VAL A 283 -3.94 18.62 6.28
CA VAL A 283 -4.79 17.42 6.28
C VAL A 283 -5.33 17.17 4.86
N GLY A 284 -5.14 15.96 4.35
CA GLY A 284 -5.74 15.44 3.12
C GLY A 284 -6.93 14.51 3.40
N LEU A 285 -7.36 13.76 2.39
CA LEU A 285 -8.52 12.86 2.50
C LEU A 285 -8.23 11.63 3.39
N ASP A 286 -7.04 11.06 3.27
CA ASP A 286 -6.63 9.78 3.90
C ASP A 286 -5.30 9.88 4.65
N SER A 287 -4.69 11.07 4.66
CA SER A 287 -3.36 11.28 5.18
C SER A 287 -3.12 12.71 5.65
N VAL A 288 -2.09 12.88 6.46
CA VAL A 288 -1.60 14.17 6.95
C VAL A 288 -0.21 14.41 6.34
N SER A 289 -0.06 15.50 5.59
CA SER A 289 1.22 15.92 5.03
C SER A 289 1.95 16.83 6.01
N ILE A 290 3.18 16.48 6.36
CA ILE A 290 4.03 17.19 7.32
C ILE A 290 5.25 17.72 6.55
N THR A 291 5.43 19.04 6.55
CA THR A 291 6.57 19.71 5.91
C THR A 291 7.55 20.21 6.97
N GLY A 292 8.83 19.88 6.81
CA GLY A 292 9.91 20.40 7.66
C GLY A 292 10.20 21.87 7.35
N VAL A 293 10.11 22.75 8.35
CA VAL A 293 10.32 24.19 8.21
C VAL A 293 11.70 24.60 8.72
N SER A 294 12.09 24.12 9.89
CA SER A 294 13.42 24.33 10.45
C SER A 294 13.89 23.11 11.24
N ALA A 295 15.20 22.95 11.40
CA ALA A 295 15.75 21.79 12.09
C ALA A 295 15.34 21.79 13.56
N GLY A 296 14.91 20.63 14.06
CA GLY A 296 14.40 20.48 15.42
C GLY A 296 13.40 19.34 15.53
N ASP A 297 12.81 19.18 16.71
CA ASP A 297 11.78 18.19 16.98
C ASP A 297 10.41 18.85 17.15
N ALA A 298 9.38 18.26 16.56
CA ALA A 298 7.99 18.65 16.76
C ALA A 298 7.11 17.41 16.96
N THR A 299 5.93 17.62 17.52
CA THR A 299 4.90 16.58 17.65
C THR A 299 3.65 17.03 16.93
N ILE A 300 3.11 16.18 16.04
CA ILE A 300 1.86 16.42 15.35
C ILE A 300 0.75 15.66 16.07
N SER A 301 -0.29 16.36 16.50
CA SER A 301 -1.50 15.77 17.06
C SER A 301 -2.55 15.66 15.96
N ILE A 302 -3.01 14.44 15.68
CA ILE A 302 -3.98 14.13 14.63
C ILE A 302 -5.24 13.58 15.30
N SER A 303 -6.40 14.17 15.03
CA SER A 303 -7.66 13.83 15.72
C SER A 303 -8.83 13.74 14.73
N ASP A 304 -9.66 12.70 14.88
CA ASP A 304 -10.92 12.54 14.14
C ASP A 304 -12.13 13.18 14.85
N GLY A 305 -11.87 13.92 15.93
CA GLY A 305 -12.90 14.52 16.79
C GLY A 305 -13.33 13.63 17.97
N VAL A 306 -12.90 12.36 18.00
CA VAL A 306 -13.15 11.43 19.11
C VAL A 306 -11.84 10.95 19.74
N THR A 307 -10.91 10.47 18.91
CA THR A 307 -9.62 9.92 19.32
C THR A 307 -8.49 10.77 18.77
N THR A 308 -7.43 10.96 19.56
CA THR A 308 -6.24 11.71 19.13
C THR A 308 -5.01 10.82 19.14
N GLN A 309 -4.32 10.77 18.00
CA GLN A 309 -3.05 10.11 17.80
C GLN A 309 -1.92 11.15 17.72
N THR A 310 -0.72 10.77 18.12
CA THR A 310 0.46 11.65 18.09
C THR A 310 1.54 11.08 17.19
N TYR A 311 2.14 11.94 16.38
CA TYR A 311 3.28 11.64 15.52
C TYR A 311 4.48 12.50 15.90
N ALA A 312 5.57 11.89 16.34
CA ALA A 312 6.82 12.61 16.61
C ALA A 312 7.62 12.80 15.31
N VAL A 313 7.94 14.04 14.96
CA VAL A 313 8.74 14.35 13.77
C VAL A 313 10.08 14.97 14.16
N ASN A 314 11.16 14.38 13.69
CA ASN A 314 12.50 14.95 13.75
C ASN A 314 12.82 15.61 12.40
N VAL A 315 12.90 16.94 12.38
CA VAL A 315 13.25 17.71 11.18
C VAL A 315 14.76 17.88 11.13
N LYS A 316 15.38 17.30 10.12
CA LYS A 316 16.83 17.31 9.93
C LYS A 316 17.26 18.53 9.14
N ALA A 317 18.32 19.18 9.60
CA ALA A 317 18.97 20.22 8.82
C ALA A 317 19.45 19.62 7.49
N VAL A 318 19.20 20.32 6.39
CA VAL A 318 19.86 20.01 5.11
C VAL A 318 21.34 20.30 5.30
N ALA A 319 22.20 19.32 5.01
CA ALA A 319 23.64 19.53 5.04
C ALA A 319 24.02 20.63 4.05
N VAL A 320 24.62 21.71 4.54
CA VAL A 320 25.18 22.75 3.67
C VAL A 320 26.48 22.20 3.10
N VAL A 321 26.42 21.68 1.88
CA VAL A 321 27.62 21.30 1.13
C VAL A 321 28.36 22.58 0.76
N THR A 322 29.55 22.76 1.31
CA THR A 322 30.40 23.91 0.96
C THR A 322 31.25 23.49 -0.23
N PRO A 323 31.20 24.20 -1.38
CA PRO A 323 31.88 23.74 -2.58
C PRO A 323 33.39 23.66 -2.39
N MET A 324 34.00 22.68 -3.02
CA MET A 324 35.44 22.52 -3.11
C MET A 324 36.02 23.72 -3.86
N THR A 325 37.09 24.32 -3.33
CA THR A 325 37.72 25.51 -3.92
C THR A 325 39.24 25.39 -3.94
N ALA A 326 39.86 25.97 -4.97
CA ALA A 326 41.30 26.11 -5.08
C ALA A 326 41.73 27.52 -4.64
N ASN A 327 42.85 27.63 -3.91
CA ASN A 327 43.40 28.94 -3.53
C ASN A 327 43.92 29.77 -4.73
N LYS A 328 44.14 29.12 -5.88
CA LYS A 328 44.60 29.73 -7.13
C LYS A 328 43.80 29.13 -8.29
N SER A 329 43.33 29.96 -9.21
CA SER A 329 42.69 29.52 -10.46
C SER A 329 43.67 29.43 -11.64
N ALA A 330 44.86 30.02 -11.51
CA ALA A 330 45.92 29.95 -12.50
C ALA A 330 47.31 29.95 -11.85
N LEU A 331 48.29 29.33 -12.52
CA LEU A 331 49.70 29.26 -12.15
C LEU A 331 50.57 29.76 -13.28
N SER A 332 51.64 30.47 -12.94
CA SER A 332 52.74 30.85 -13.86
C SER A 332 54.04 30.34 -13.26
N ILE A 333 54.64 29.34 -13.90
CA ILE A 333 55.77 28.59 -13.34
C ILE A 333 56.90 28.54 -14.37
N ASP A 334 58.12 28.92 -13.99
CA ASP A 334 59.27 28.76 -14.89
C ASP A 334 59.54 27.28 -15.18
N VAL A 335 59.92 26.96 -16.42
CA VAL A 335 60.29 25.58 -16.80
C VAL A 335 61.41 25.06 -15.89
N GLY A 336 61.22 23.87 -15.33
CA GLY A 336 62.10 23.25 -14.33
C GLY A 336 61.76 23.58 -12.88
N SER A 337 60.78 24.45 -12.63
CA SER A 337 60.29 24.81 -11.28
C SER A 337 58.93 24.18 -10.98
N SER A 338 58.46 24.37 -9.74
CA SER A 338 57.18 23.89 -9.25
C SER A 338 56.44 24.96 -8.44
N ASP A 339 55.12 24.95 -8.49
CA ASP A 339 54.26 25.71 -7.57
C ASP A 339 53.14 24.80 -7.04
N THR A 340 52.42 25.24 -6.02
CA THR A 340 51.39 24.46 -5.34
C THR A 340 50.03 25.14 -5.41
N VAL A 341 48.99 24.30 -5.51
CA VAL A 341 47.58 24.64 -5.30
C VAL A 341 47.10 23.91 -4.06
N THR A 342 46.45 24.63 -3.14
CA THR A 342 45.83 24.05 -1.96
C THR A 342 44.32 24.05 -2.13
N MET A 343 43.71 22.89 -1.92
CA MET A 343 42.26 22.69 -1.98
C MET A 343 41.64 22.89 -0.60
N SER A 344 40.50 23.58 -0.56
CA SER A 344 39.65 23.73 0.63
C SER A 344 38.30 23.08 0.39
N ASN A 345 37.70 22.55 1.46
CA ASN A 345 36.38 21.89 1.47
C ASN A 345 36.27 20.65 0.56
N ALA A 346 37.38 19.98 0.24
CA ALA A 346 37.33 18.68 -0.42
C ALA A 346 36.68 17.64 0.50
N ASP A 347 35.74 16.85 -0.03
CA ASP A 347 35.13 15.75 0.70
C ASP A 347 35.92 14.45 0.47
N GLY A 348 36.92 14.23 1.33
CA GLY A 348 37.79 13.06 1.25
C GLY A 348 39.10 13.31 0.49
N ALA A 349 39.62 12.26 -0.14
CA ALA A 349 40.94 12.29 -0.77
C ALA A 349 40.86 12.90 -2.17
N ILE A 350 41.70 13.89 -2.47
CA ILE A 350 41.74 14.49 -3.80
C ILE A 350 42.66 13.74 -4.75
N SER A 351 42.37 13.85 -6.04
CA SER A 351 43.19 13.43 -7.17
C SER A 351 43.39 14.60 -8.13
N ALA A 352 44.50 14.62 -8.86
CA ALA A 352 44.79 15.67 -9.83
C ALA A 352 45.34 15.09 -11.14
N ILE A 353 44.87 15.61 -12.27
CA ILE A 353 45.28 15.19 -13.61
C ILE A 353 45.59 16.44 -14.44
N SER A 354 46.75 16.43 -15.10
CA SER A 354 47.12 17.44 -16.10
C SER A 354 46.55 17.07 -17.46
N SER A 355 46.02 18.04 -18.20
CA SER A 355 45.60 17.84 -19.60
C SER A 355 46.78 17.56 -20.53
N ASN A 356 48.01 17.91 -20.13
CA ASN A 356 49.24 17.57 -20.83
C ASN A 356 50.38 17.18 -19.87
N PRO A 357 50.44 15.92 -19.42
CA PRO A 357 51.45 15.43 -18.48
C PRO A 357 52.90 15.52 -18.98
N ALA A 358 53.12 15.63 -20.29
CA ALA A 358 54.45 15.76 -20.87
C ALA A 358 55.05 17.16 -20.66
N LEU A 359 54.21 18.19 -20.48
CA LEU A 359 54.63 19.57 -20.25
C LEU A 359 54.41 20.03 -18.81
N ILE A 360 53.35 19.55 -18.15
CA ILE A 360 53.02 19.85 -16.77
C ILE A 360 52.71 18.55 -16.05
N SER A 361 53.51 18.16 -15.06
CA SER A 361 53.22 17.00 -14.20
C SER A 361 52.63 17.44 -12.88
N VAL A 362 51.80 16.59 -12.27
CA VAL A 362 51.14 16.87 -11.00
C VAL A 362 51.33 15.74 -10.01
N SER A 363 51.39 16.08 -8.73
CA SER A 363 51.38 15.13 -7.62
C SER A 363 50.53 15.65 -6.49
N VAL A 364 49.91 14.74 -5.73
CA VAL A 364 49.00 15.08 -4.64
C VAL A 364 49.57 14.57 -3.33
N ALA A 365 49.60 15.44 -2.31
CA ALA A 365 49.90 15.09 -0.94
C ALA A 365 48.89 15.78 0.00
N GLY A 366 47.98 14.99 0.58
CA GLY A 366 46.83 15.54 1.31
C GLY A 366 46.00 16.45 0.40
N ASN A 367 45.73 17.68 0.85
CA ASN A 367 44.94 18.65 0.08
C ASN A 367 45.79 19.58 -0.80
N VAL A 368 47.08 19.27 -0.97
CA VAL A 368 48.01 20.09 -1.76
C VAL A 368 48.37 19.36 -3.06
N VAL A 369 48.13 20.04 -4.17
CA VAL A 369 48.56 19.62 -5.51
C VAL A 369 49.83 20.38 -5.86
N THR A 370 50.93 19.65 -6.05
CA THR A 370 52.18 20.21 -6.57
C THR A 370 52.19 20.08 -8.08
N VAL A 371 52.37 21.21 -8.76
CA VAL A 371 52.37 21.34 -10.22
C VAL A 371 53.80 21.66 -10.66
N ASN A 372 54.41 20.77 -11.45
CA ASN A 372 55.79 20.93 -11.94
C ASN A 372 55.79 21.24 -13.43
N ALA A 373 56.51 22.29 -13.82
CA ALA A 373 56.68 22.67 -15.21
C ALA A 373 57.85 21.90 -15.85
N LEU A 374 57.54 21.02 -16.80
CA LEU A 374 58.51 20.19 -17.53
C LEU A 374 58.89 20.77 -18.89
N GLY A 375 57.99 21.53 -19.52
CA GLY A 375 58.22 22.21 -20.79
C GLY A 375 57.42 23.51 -20.88
N ALA A 376 57.72 24.36 -21.86
CA ALA A 376 57.00 25.61 -22.07
C ALA A 376 55.60 25.37 -22.65
N THR A 377 54.62 26.17 -22.24
CA THR A 377 53.25 26.12 -22.72
C THR A 377 52.79 27.50 -23.16
N ASP A 378 51.82 27.58 -24.06
CA ASP A 378 51.11 28.83 -24.31
C ASP A 378 50.17 29.13 -23.12
N PRO A 379 49.90 30.42 -22.81
CA PRO A 379 48.92 30.78 -21.79
C PRO A 379 47.57 30.09 -22.04
N ASP A 380 46.89 29.65 -20.97
CA ASP A 380 45.55 29.05 -21.00
C ASP A 380 45.39 27.71 -21.76
N THR A 381 46.49 27.06 -22.16
CA THR A 381 46.43 25.81 -22.95
C THR A 381 46.50 24.51 -22.14
N VAL A 382 47.12 24.55 -20.96
CA VAL A 382 47.24 23.38 -20.09
C VAL A 382 46.47 23.62 -18.80
N THR A 383 45.68 22.63 -18.39
CA THR A 383 44.83 22.68 -17.21
C THR A 383 45.13 21.51 -16.30
N VAL A 384 44.94 21.72 -15.00
CA VAL A 384 44.99 20.70 -13.96
C VAL A 384 43.58 20.56 -13.41
N SER A 385 42.97 19.39 -13.63
CA SER A 385 41.69 19.02 -13.06
C SER A 385 41.90 18.34 -11.72
N ILE A 386 41.34 18.90 -10.65
CA ILE A 386 41.47 18.41 -9.27
C ILE A 386 40.09 17.97 -8.80
N SER A 387 39.95 16.72 -8.34
CA SER A 387 38.68 16.12 -7.95
C SER A 387 38.78 15.33 -6.66
N ASP A 388 37.77 15.42 -5.79
CA ASP A 388 37.58 14.58 -4.61
C ASP A 388 36.69 13.35 -4.87
N GLY A 389 36.20 13.18 -6.10
CA GLY A 389 35.28 12.11 -6.52
C GLY A 389 33.88 12.62 -6.82
N ASP A 390 33.44 13.70 -6.17
CA ASP A 390 32.11 14.28 -6.31
C ASP A 390 32.15 15.63 -7.04
N GLU A 391 33.15 16.48 -6.76
CA GLU A 391 33.35 17.77 -7.40
C GLU A 391 34.67 17.81 -8.20
N THR A 392 34.77 18.73 -9.17
CA THR A 392 36.01 18.97 -9.92
C THR A 392 36.26 20.48 -10.07
N VAL A 393 37.45 20.91 -9.65
CA VAL A 393 37.95 22.27 -9.83
C VAL A 393 39.08 22.26 -10.86
N VAL A 394 39.06 23.22 -11.78
CA VAL A 394 40.06 23.34 -12.86
C VAL A 394 40.96 24.54 -12.60
N VAL A 395 42.27 24.32 -12.66
CA VAL A 395 43.31 25.35 -12.54
C VAL A 395 44.11 25.40 -13.82
N THR A 396 44.33 26.59 -14.38
CA THR A 396 45.20 26.76 -15.55
C THR A 396 46.67 26.77 -15.14
N ALA A 397 47.55 26.10 -15.86
CA ALA A 397 48.99 26.17 -15.66
C ALA A 397 49.69 26.70 -16.92
N TYR A 398 50.46 27.77 -16.75
CA TYR A 398 51.32 28.36 -17.77
C TYR A 398 52.79 28.21 -17.35
N SER A 399 53.64 27.86 -18.31
CA SER A 399 55.09 27.82 -18.09
C SER A 399 55.90 28.45 -19.22
N ALA A 400 56.88 29.27 -18.83
CA ALA A 400 57.81 29.93 -19.73
C ALA A 400 59.26 29.54 -19.42
N VAL A 401 60.12 29.56 -20.44
CA VAL A 401 61.57 29.45 -20.21
C VAL A 401 62.02 30.79 -19.65
N SER A 402 62.60 30.82 -18.44
CA SER A 402 63.11 32.06 -17.87
C SER A 402 64.13 32.67 -18.84
N GLY A 403 63.80 33.80 -19.43
CA GLY A 403 64.71 34.54 -20.31
C GLY A 403 65.88 35.05 -19.49
N GLY A 404 66.97 34.28 -19.46
CA GLY A 404 68.26 34.77 -19.01
C GLY A 404 68.71 35.88 -19.96
N GLY A 405 68.40 37.13 -19.60
CA GLY A 405 69.07 38.30 -20.14
C GLY A 405 70.55 38.26 -19.73
N GLY A 406 71.34 37.53 -20.50
CA GLY A 406 72.80 37.62 -20.52
C GLY A 406 73.21 38.56 -21.65
N LEU A 407 73.88 39.65 -21.26
CA LEU A 407 74.42 40.75 -22.06
C LEU A 407 75.21 40.33 -23.31
#